data_AF-A0A1V5PVH5-F1
#
_entry.id   AF-A0A1V5PVH5-F1
#
_cell.length_a   1.000
_cell.length_b   1.000
_cell.length_c   1.000
_cell.angle_alpha   90.00
_cell.angle_beta   90.00
_cell.angle_gamma   90.00
#
_symmetry.space_group_name_H-M   'P 1'
#
loop_
_entity.id
_entity.type
_entity.pdbx_description
1 polymer ?
#
loop_
_entity_poly.entity_id
_entity_poly.type
_entity_poly.pdbx_seq_one_letter_code
_entity_poly.pdbx_strand_id
1 'polypeptide(L)'
;MEGKVLQSRVVHEKDISVEQLKKITAGLAGDYLQKPPAYSAKKISGKPAYYYARMEKGKGDEKLQDLKPSVVKIHSIKILSIEIPDVKIKIRCSSGTYIRSIVHDIGERMGCGATLTGLVRDAIGEFKLKDCLTLDEITGIASDGETVKYRQGIIPLEKINLQHENSKLK
;
A
#
# COMPACT_ATOMS: atom_id res chain seq x y z
N MET A 1 -10.60 -3.42 -6.11
CA MET A 1 -10.44 -3.03 -4.70
C MET A 1 -11.82 -3.00 -4.08
N GLU A 2 -12.09 -3.81 -3.07
CA GLU A 2 -13.44 -4.00 -2.53
C GLU A 2 -13.77 -2.92 -1.49
N GLY A 3 -14.95 -2.31 -1.60
CA GLY A 3 -15.45 -1.32 -0.66
C GLY A 3 -16.79 -0.77 -1.12
N LYS A 4 -17.65 -0.38 -0.16
CA LYS A 4 -18.90 0.32 -0.48
C LYS A 4 -18.58 1.78 -0.81
N VAL A 5 -19.13 2.29 -1.90
CA VAL A 5 -19.03 3.72 -2.23
C VAL A 5 -19.75 4.52 -1.14
N LEU A 6 -19.00 5.39 -0.47
CA LEU A 6 -19.54 6.30 0.55
C LEU A 6 -19.92 7.65 -0.03
N GLN A 7 -19.14 8.13 -1.00
CA GLN A 7 -19.35 9.37 -1.71
C GLN A 7 -18.76 9.24 -3.12
N SER A 8 -19.40 9.86 -4.10
CA SER A 8 -18.88 10.04 -5.44
C SER A 8 -19.11 11.48 -5.88
N ARG A 9 -18.21 12.00 -6.71
CA ARG A 9 -18.31 13.32 -7.35
C ARG A 9 -17.82 13.19 -8.78
N VAL A 10 -18.44 13.92 -9.69
CA VAL A 10 -17.91 14.05 -11.06
C VAL A 10 -16.75 15.03 -11.00
N VAL A 11 -15.63 14.65 -11.61
CA VAL A 11 -14.41 15.46 -11.70
C VAL A 11 -14.04 15.55 -13.17
N HIS A 12 -13.91 16.78 -13.67
CA HIS A 12 -13.44 17.07 -15.01
C HIS A 12 -11.97 17.54 -14.97
N GLU A 13 -11.30 17.54 -16.11
CA GLU A 13 -9.90 17.99 -16.21
C GLU A 13 -9.69 19.42 -15.66
N LYS A 14 -10.64 20.32 -15.93
CA LYS A 14 -10.61 21.71 -15.42
C LYS A 14 -10.67 21.81 -13.89
N ASP A 15 -11.16 20.77 -13.21
CA ASP A 15 -11.30 20.75 -11.76
C ASP A 15 -9.99 20.32 -11.07
N ILE A 16 -9.01 19.81 -11.85
CA ILE A 16 -7.75 19.27 -11.34
C ILE A 16 -6.57 20.09 -11.84
N SER A 17 -5.97 20.87 -10.93
CA SER A 17 -4.69 21.53 -11.19
C SER A 17 -3.54 20.52 -11.13
N VAL A 18 -2.91 20.27 -12.28
CA VAL A 18 -1.71 19.43 -12.38
C VAL A 18 -0.56 19.98 -11.52
N GLU A 19 -0.45 21.30 -11.42
CA GLU A 19 0.57 21.96 -10.59
C GLU A 19 0.30 21.71 -9.10
N GLN A 20 -0.95 21.83 -8.67
CA GLN A 20 -1.36 21.51 -7.30
C GLN A 20 -1.08 20.04 -6.97
N LEU A 21 -1.42 19.11 -7.87
CA LEU A 21 -1.16 17.68 -7.70
C LEU A 21 0.35 17.39 -7.56
N LYS A 22 1.18 18.01 -8.40
CA LYS A 22 2.65 17.91 -8.30
C LYS A 22 3.16 18.47 -6.98
N LYS A 23 2.64 19.61 -6.52
CA LYS A 23 3.01 20.23 -5.24
C LYS A 23 2.63 19.34 -4.05
N ILE A 24 1.40 18.82 -4.04
CA ILE A 24 0.92 17.92 -2.98
C ILE A 24 1.76 16.67 -2.93
N THR A 25 1.97 16.00 -4.07
CA THR A 25 2.76 14.76 -4.12
C THR A 25 4.22 14.99 -3.70
N ALA A 26 4.87 16.05 -4.16
CA ALA A 26 6.22 16.39 -3.74
C ALA A 26 6.34 16.61 -2.22
N GLY A 27 5.34 17.24 -1.61
CA GLY A 27 5.28 17.51 -0.18
C GLY A 27 5.05 16.27 0.71
N LEU A 28 4.83 15.09 0.14
CA LEU A 28 4.68 13.84 0.89
C LEU A 28 6.02 13.11 1.11
N ALA A 29 7.09 13.48 0.41
CA ALA A 29 8.39 12.85 0.59
C ALA A 29 8.97 13.12 1.99
N GLY A 30 9.61 12.11 2.58
CA GLY A 30 10.17 12.18 3.94
C GLY A 30 9.35 11.42 4.96
N ASP A 31 9.43 11.85 6.22
CA ASP A 31 8.68 11.24 7.32
C ASP A 31 7.21 11.66 7.26
N TYR A 32 6.34 10.67 7.35
CA TYR A 32 4.91 10.82 7.18
C TYR A 32 4.18 10.16 8.34
N LEU A 33 3.43 10.96 9.09
CA LEU A 33 2.62 10.46 10.20
C LEU A 33 1.30 9.92 9.64
N GLN A 34 1.18 8.59 9.58
CA GLN A 34 0.01 7.95 9.01
C GLN A 34 -0.87 7.34 10.11
N LYS A 35 -2.16 7.65 10.10
CA LYS A 35 -3.16 6.85 10.82
C LYS A 35 -3.49 5.61 9.98
N PRO A 36 -3.27 4.38 10.50
CA PRO A 36 -3.65 3.17 9.80
C PRO A 36 -5.15 3.16 9.51
N PRO A 37 -5.59 2.66 8.34
CA PRO A 37 -7.01 2.57 8.01
C PRO A 37 -7.70 1.54 8.90
N ALA A 38 -9.00 1.72 9.13
CA ALA A 38 -9.83 0.78 9.90
C ALA A 38 -9.78 -0.65 9.32
N TYR A 39 -9.79 -0.77 7.98
CA TYR A 39 -9.58 -2.04 7.28
C TYR A 39 -8.09 -2.36 7.14
N SER A 40 -7.43 -2.65 8.28
CA SER A 40 -6.04 -3.07 8.37
C SER A 40 -5.84 -4.25 9.31
N ALA A 41 -4.72 -4.96 9.16
CA ALA A 41 -4.32 -6.05 10.04
C ALA A 41 -3.68 -5.58 11.36
N LYS A 42 -3.62 -4.27 11.63
CA LYS A 42 -3.05 -3.73 12.88
C LYS A 42 -3.89 -4.21 14.05
N LYS A 43 -3.25 -4.75 15.09
CA LYS A 43 -3.97 -5.31 16.24
C LYS A 43 -4.41 -4.22 17.22
N ILE A 44 -5.64 -4.35 17.71
CA ILE A 44 -6.25 -3.57 18.78
C ILE A 44 -6.80 -4.60 19.78
N SER A 45 -6.37 -4.55 21.03
CA SER A 45 -6.82 -5.49 22.08
C SER A 45 -6.81 -6.96 21.64
N GLY A 46 -5.77 -7.39 20.91
CA GLY A 46 -5.60 -8.77 20.45
C GLY A 46 -6.30 -9.14 19.13
N LYS A 47 -7.22 -8.30 18.61
CA LYS A 47 -7.91 -8.54 17.34
C LYS A 47 -7.46 -7.56 16.24
N PRO A 48 -7.41 -7.95 14.95
CA PRO A 48 -7.10 -7.03 13.86
C PRO A 48 -8.13 -5.88 13.74
N ALA A 49 -7.71 -4.69 13.32
CA ALA A 49 -8.60 -3.53 13.17
C ALA A 49 -9.78 -3.80 12.23
N TYR A 50 -9.55 -4.55 11.13
CA TYR A 50 -10.62 -4.91 10.21
C TYR A 50 -11.74 -5.75 10.86
N TYR A 51 -11.46 -6.46 11.97
CA TYR A 51 -12.47 -7.19 12.72
C TYR A 51 -13.52 -6.22 13.27
N TYR A 52 -13.06 -5.14 13.91
CA TYR A 52 -13.94 -4.10 14.45
C TYR A 52 -14.62 -3.29 13.35
N ALA A 53 -13.92 -3.00 12.25
CA ALA A 53 -14.47 -2.28 11.10
C ALA A 53 -15.58 -3.03 10.35
N ARG A 54 -15.69 -4.35 10.54
CA ARG A 54 -16.76 -5.19 9.97
C ARG A 54 -17.93 -5.40 10.93
N MET A 55 -17.82 -4.98 12.19
CA MET A 55 -18.94 -5.04 13.12
C MET A 55 -20.05 -4.08 12.66
N GLU A 56 -21.27 -4.30 13.16
CA GLU A 56 -22.37 -3.36 12.92
C GLU A 56 -21.95 -1.93 13.31
N LYS A 57 -22.38 -0.96 12.51
CA LYS A 57 -22.01 0.45 12.65
C LYS A 57 -22.22 0.92 14.10
N GLY A 58 -21.19 1.52 14.70
CA GLY A 58 -21.20 1.95 16.10
C GLY A 58 -20.62 0.94 17.10
N LYS A 59 -20.67 -0.38 16.86
CA LYS A 59 -20.18 -1.38 17.84
C LYS A 59 -18.66 -1.54 17.87
N GLY A 60 -17.99 -1.26 16.74
CA GLY A 60 -16.53 -1.33 16.64
C GLY A 60 -15.83 0.03 16.71
N ASP A 61 -16.58 1.13 16.64
CA ASP A 61 -16.04 2.46 16.37
C ASP A 61 -15.18 2.98 17.53
N GLU A 62 -15.59 2.72 18.78
CA GLU A 62 -14.80 3.07 19.98
C GLU A 62 -13.41 2.42 19.93
N LYS A 63 -13.34 1.12 19.61
CA LYS A 63 -12.06 0.40 19.49
C LYS A 63 -11.22 0.89 18.32
N LEU A 64 -11.83 1.33 17.23
CA LEU A 64 -11.09 1.92 16.11
C LEU A 64 -10.44 3.27 16.47
N GLN A 65 -10.90 3.95 17.52
CA GLN A 65 -10.24 5.16 18.02
C GLN A 65 -8.87 4.87 18.64
N ASP A 66 -8.63 3.65 19.12
CA ASP A 66 -7.35 3.21 19.67
C ASP A 66 -6.25 3.04 18.60
N LEU A 67 -6.57 3.20 17.31
CA LEU A 67 -5.59 3.19 16.23
C LEU A 67 -4.64 4.38 16.33
N LYS A 68 -3.48 4.14 16.94
CA LYS A 68 -2.40 5.11 17.03
C LYS A 68 -1.74 5.33 15.67
N PRO A 69 -1.52 6.59 15.27
CA PRO A 69 -0.68 6.92 14.12
C PRO A 69 0.71 6.31 14.24
N SER A 70 1.35 6.08 13.11
CA SER A 70 2.71 5.54 13.05
C SER A 70 3.48 6.31 11.99
N VAL A 71 4.74 6.63 12.29
CA VAL A 71 5.63 7.28 11.34
C VAL A 71 6.06 6.23 10.32
N VAL A 72 5.84 6.55 9.06
CA VAL A 72 6.36 5.81 7.90
C VAL A 72 7.21 6.78 7.08
N LYS A 73 8.10 6.26 6.23
CA LYS A 73 8.95 7.10 5.38
C LYS A 73 8.58 6.92 3.92
N ILE A 74 8.28 8.01 3.23
CA ILE A 74 8.11 8.03 1.77
C ILE A 74 9.46 8.44 1.18
N HIS A 75 10.21 7.47 0.68
CA HIS A 75 11.53 7.70 0.10
C HIS A 75 11.44 8.45 -1.24
N SER A 76 10.43 8.15 -2.04
CA SER A 76 10.16 8.87 -3.29
C SER A 76 8.73 8.66 -3.76
N ILE A 77 8.17 9.65 -4.43
CA ILE A 77 6.87 9.57 -5.11
C ILE A 77 7.01 10.23 -6.49
N LYS A 78 6.51 9.56 -7.52
CA LYS A 78 6.54 10.04 -8.91
C LYS A 78 5.17 9.86 -9.54
N ILE A 79 4.70 10.88 -10.24
CA ILE A 79 3.52 10.77 -11.11
C ILE A 79 3.98 10.14 -12.43
N LEU A 80 3.31 9.05 -12.85
CA LEU A 80 3.60 8.33 -14.09
C LEU A 80 2.70 8.77 -15.24
N SER A 81 1.40 8.93 -14.98
CA SER A 81 0.45 9.50 -15.94
C SER A 81 -0.71 10.19 -15.22
N ILE A 82 -1.33 11.13 -15.93
CA ILE A 82 -2.52 11.87 -15.49
C ILE A 82 -3.52 11.77 -16.64
N GLU A 83 -4.60 11.02 -16.43
CA GLU A 83 -5.67 10.72 -17.38
C GLU A 83 -6.99 10.85 -16.61
N ILE A 84 -7.40 12.09 -16.28
CA ILE A 84 -8.50 12.37 -15.33
C ILE A 84 -9.76 11.58 -15.72
N PRO A 85 -10.38 10.85 -14.77
CA PRO A 85 -10.17 10.90 -13.32
C PRO A 85 -9.03 10.02 -12.78
N ASP A 86 -8.31 9.30 -13.62
CA ASP A 86 -7.26 8.36 -13.23
C ASP A 86 -5.87 9.01 -13.18
N VAL A 87 -5.13 8.74 -12.09
CA VAL A 87 -3.74 9.18 -11.93
C VAL A 87 -2.90 7.99 -11.51
N LYS A 88 -1.82 7.71 -12.24
CA LYS A 88 -0.87 6.65 -11.89
C LYS A 88 0.31 7.24 -11.16
N ILE A 89 0.62 6.70 -9.99
CA ILE A 89 1.76 7.10 -9.17
C ILE A 89 2.65 5.90 -8.84
N LYS A 90 3.96 6.14 -8.76
CA LYS A 90 4.95 5.19 -8.27
C LYS A 90 5.53 5.69 -6.96
N ILE A 91 5.43 4.88 -5.91
CA ILE A 91 5.88 5.23 -4.56
C ILE A 91 6.92 4.21 -4.09
N ARG A 92 8.02 4.71 -3.53
CA ARG A 92 8.97 3.95 -2.72
C ARG A 92 8.81 4.39 -1.28
N CYS A 93 8.51 3.46 -0.38
CA CYS A 93 8.21 3.76 1.01
C CYS A 93 8.74 2.68 1.96
N SER A 94 8.80 3.00 3.25
CA SER A 94 9.14 2.05 4.31
C SER A 94 8.04 1.00 4.51
N SER A 95 8.36 -0.07 5.23
CA SER A 95 7.38 -1.04 5.69
C SER A 95 6.27 -0.38 6.52
N GLY A 96 5.08 -0.99 6.51
CA GLY A 96 3.91 -0.48 7.25
C GLY A 96 3.17 0.69 6.59
N THR A 97 3.63 1.18 5.43
CA THR A 97 2.95 2.25 4.68
C THR A 97 1.66 1.75 4.03
N TYR A 98 0.54 2.41 4.34
CA TYR A 98 -0.75 2.17 3.70
C TYR A 98 -0.92 3.09 2.49
N ILE A 99 -0.68 2.56 1.28
CA ILE A 99 -0.85 3.30 0.02
C ILE A 99 -2.27 3.85 -0.15
N ARG A 100 -3.29 3.11 0.32
CA ARG A 100 -4.69 3.57 0.32
C ARG A 100 -4.88 4.86 1.11
N SER A 101 -4.26 4.99 2.27
CA SER A 101 -4.33 6.22 3.07
C SER A 101 -3.60 7.37 2.39
N ILE A 102 -2.46 7.11 1.73
CA ILE A 102 -1.76 8.14 0.95
C ILE A 102 -2.64 8.67 -0.19
N VAL A 103 -3.31 7.79 -0.94
CA VAL A 103 -4.22 8.21 -2.01
C VAL A 103 -5.39 9.01 -1.46
N HIS A 104 -6.00 8.56 -0.35
CA HIS A 104 -7.05 9.31 0.32
C HIS A 104 -6.59 10.72 0.71
N ASP A 105 -5.44 10.84 1.37
CA ASP A 105 -4.88 12.12 1.80
C ASP A 105 -4.55 13.05 0.62
N ILE A 106 -4.06 12.51 -0.51
CA ILE A 106 -3.87 13.28 -1.75
C ILE A 106 -5.22 13.82 -2.24
N GLY A 107 -6.25 12.98 -2.29
CA GLY A 107 -7.60 13.37 -2.71
C GLY A 107 -8.23 14.42 -1.82
N GLU A 108 -8.08 14.32 -0.50
CA GLU A 108 -8.54 15.32 0.46
C GLU A 108 -7.82 16.66 0.27
N ARG A 109 -6.49 16.64 0.09
CA ARG A 109 -5.70 17.86 -0.19
C ARG A 109 -6.02 18.49 -1.56
N MET A 110 -6.48 17.70 -2.52
CA MET A 110 -6.99 18.18 -3.80
C MET A 110 -8.43 18.71 -3.69
N GLY A 111 -9.18 18.34 -2.65
CA GLY A 111 -10.56 18.77 -2.40
C GLY A 111 -11.65 17.96 -3.13
N CYS A 112 -11.27 17.03 -4.00
CA CYS A 112 -12.19 16.18 -4.75
C CYS A 112 -12.39 14.78 -4.13
N GLY A 113 -11.50 14.37 -3.22
CA GLY A 113 -11.38 13.00 -2.76
C GLY A 113 -10.70 12.10 -3.80
N ALA A 114 -10.15 10.98 -3.35
CA ALA A 114 -9.55 9.99 -4.22
C ALA A 114 -9.61 8.60 -3.57
N THR A 115 -9.68 7.58 -4.42
CA THR A 115 -9.65 6.18 -4.00
C THR A 115 -8.70 5.39 -4.90
N LEU A 116 -8.11 4.33 -4.35
CA LEU A 116 -7.19 3.49 -5.09
C LEU A 116 -7.99 2.47 -5.90
N THR A 117 -7.83 2.49 -7.23
CA THR A 117 -8.53 1.57 -8.16
C THR A 117 -7.69 0.34 -8.48
N GLY A 118 -6.37 0.50 -8.58
CA GLY A 118 -5.40 -0.57 -8.80
C GLY A 118 -4.14 -0.39 -7.95
N LEU A 119 -3.50 -1.50 -7.59
CA LEU A 119 -2.23 -1.51 -6.84
C LEU A 119 -1.36 -2.68 -7.30
N VAL A 120 -0.14 -2.37 -7.70
CA VAL A 120 0.88 -3.35 -8.01
C VAL A 120 2.08 -3.09 -7.10
N ARG A 121 2.50 -4.11 -6.35
CA ARG A 121 3.75 -4.06 -5.61
C ARG A 121 4.86 -4.57 -6.53
N ASP A 122 5.66 -3.64 -7.04
CA ASP A 122 6.70 -3.94 -8.03
C ASP A 122 7.99 -4.50 -7.42
N ALA A 123 8.25 -4.21 -6.13
CA ALA A 123 9.38 -4.76 -5.40
C ALA A 123 9.16 -4.79 -3.87
N ILE A 124 9.95 -5.62 -3.18
CA ILE A 124 10.18 -5.63 -1.73
C ILE A 124 11.67 -5.75 -1.50
N GLY A 125 12.34 -4.67 -1.06
CA GLY A 125 13.79 -4.67 -0.97
C GLY A 125 14.42 -5.01 -2.33
N GLU A 126 15.19 -6.09 -2.39
CA GLU A 126 15.85 -6.58 -3.60
C GLU A 126 14.95 -7.46 -4.49
N PHE A 127 13.84 -7.99 -3.95
CA PHE A 127 12.94 -8.87 -4.69
C PHE A 127 12.04 -8.06 -5.60
N LYS A 128 12.09 -8.32 -6.91
CA LYS A 128 11.27 -7.62 -7.92
C LYS A 128 10.17 -8.53 -8.45
N LEU A 129 9.07 -7.91 -8.85
CA LEU A 129 7.91 -8.59 -9.40
C LEU A 129 8.26 -9.44 -10.64
N LYS A 130 9.17 -8.96 -11.48
CA LYS A 130 9.64 -9.69 -12.67
C LYS A 130 10.38 -11.00 -12.36
N ASP A 131 10.84 -11.17 -11.12
CA ASP A 131 11.56 -12.36 -10.66
C ASP A 131 10.62 -13.27 -9.83
N CYS A 132 9.33 -12.93 -9.74
CA CYS A 132 8.32 -13.70 -9.01
C CYS A 132 7.69 -14.77 -9.91
N LEU A 133 7.42 -15.94 -9.33
CA LEU A 133 6.67 -17.01 -9.96
C LEU A 133 5.18 -16.89 -9.64
N THR A 134 4.34 -17.22 -10.62
CA THR A 134 2.90 -17.42 -10.47
C THR A 134 2.60 -18.75 -9.77
N LEU A 135 1.37 -18.90 -9.25
CA LEU A 135 0.95 -20.15 -8.60
C LEU A 135 0.94 -21.33 -9.59
N ASP A 136 0.60 -21.08 -10.86
CA ASP A 136 0.58 -22.11 -11.89
C ASP A 136 1.98 -22.60 -12.23
N GLU A 137 2.95 -21.69 -12.36
CA GLU A 137 4.37 -22.05 -12.55
C GLU A 137 4.90 -22.86 -11.36
N ILE A 138 4.56 -22.47 -10.13
CA ILE A 138 4.92 -23.22 -8.92
C ILE A 138 4.30 -24.63 -8.93
N THR A 139 3.02 -24.73 -9.31
CA THR A 139 2.30 -26.01 -9.35
C THR A 139 2.90 -26.94 -10.40
N GLY A 140 3.20 -26.44 -11.60
CA GLY A 140 3.88 -27.21 -12.64
C GLY A 140 5.24 -27.74 -12.18
N ILE A 141 6.04 -26.88 -11.52
CA ILE A 141 7.33 -27.27 -10.94
C ILE A 141 7.18 -28.41 -9.91
N ALA A 142 6.15 -28.36 -9.06
CA ALA A 142 5.94 -29.36 -8.02
C ALA A 142 5.46 -30.71 -8.57
N SER A 143 4.65 -30.70 -9.64
CA SER A 143 4.08 -31.91 -10.25
C SER A 143 5.10 -32.73 -11.05
N ASP A 144 6.18 -32.12 -11.54
CA ASP A 144 7.23 -32.79 -12.32
C ASP A 144 8.11 -33.75 -11.49
N GLY A 145 7.95 -33.82 -10.15
CA GLY A 145 8.72 -34.71 -9.27
C GLY A 145 10.21 -34.36 -9.10
N GLU A 146 10.71 -33.39 -9.88
CA GLU A 146 12.09 -32.92 -9.84
C GLU A 146 12.33 -31.98 -8.65
N THR A 147 12.87 -32.53 -7.57
CA THR A 147 13.28 -31.89 -6.31
C THR A 147 14.42 -30.84 -6.49
N VAL A 148 14.71 -30.40 -7.71
CA VAL A 148 15.75 -29.41 -8.01
C VAL A 148 15.13 -28.08 -8.45
N LYS A 149 13.96 -28.11 -9.09
CA LYS A 149 13.29 -26.90 -9.59
C LYS A 149 12.70 -26.02 -8.48
N TYR A 150 12.22 -26.57 -7.35
CA TYR A 150 11.71 -25.73 -6.25
C TYR A 150 12.80 -24.85 -5.61
N ARG A 151 14.07 -25.29 -5.66
CA ARG A 151 15.21 -24.47 -5.19
C ARG A 151 15.48 -23.27 -6.08
N GLN A 152 14.95 -23.23 -7.31
CA GLN A 152 15.07 -22.06 -8.19
C GLN A 152 14.17 -20.90 -7.71
N GLY A 153 13.06 -21.20 -7.03
CA GLY A 153 12.18 -20.21 -6.41
C GLY A 153 12.57 -19.82 -4.97
N ILE A 154 13.55 -20.50 -4.38
CA ILE A 154 14.05 -20.21 -3.02
C ILE A 154 15.36 -19.44 -3.16
N ILE A 155 15.40 -18.23 -2.61
CA ILE A 155 16.63 -17.44 -2.53
C ILE A 155 17.31 -17.80 -1.20
N PRO A 156 18.49 -18.44 -1.22
CA PRO A 156 19.23 -18.75 0.00
C PRO A 156 19.52 -17.48 0.80
N LEU A 157 19.43 -17.57 2.12
CA LEU A 157 19.59 -16.41 3.01
C LEU A 157 20.95 -15.72 2.83
N GLU A 158 22.00 -16.49 2.52
CA GLU A 158 23.36 -16.01 2.30
C GLU A 158 23.49 -15.14 1.05
N LYS A 159 22.53 -15.29 0.11
CA LYS A 159 22.47 -14.50 -1.13
C LYS A 159 21.61 -13.24 -0.99
N ILE A 160 20.95 -13.04 0.16
CA ILE A 160 20.14 -11.85 0.42
C ILE A 160 21.04 -10.79 1.05
N ASN A 161 21.05 -9.59 0.47
CA ASN A 161 21.75 -8.48 1.08
C ASN A 161 20.92 -7.94 2.26
N LEU A 162 21.31 -8.35 3.47
CA LEU A 162 20.63 -7.96 4.70
C LEU A 162 20.93 -6.51 5.15
N GLN A 163 21.65 -5.71 4.36
CA GLN A 163 22.04 -4.33 4.73
C GLN A 163 20.89 -3.30 4.73
N HIS A 164 19.63 -3.74 4.74
CA HIS A 164 18.52 -2.83 5.00
C HIS A 164 18.41 -2.55 6.50
N GLU A 165 18.57 -1.27 6.85
CA GLU A 165 18.53 -0.64 8.18
C GLU A 165 17.95 -1.51 9.30
N ASN A 166 18.74 -1.61 10.38
CA ASN A 166 18.38 -2.09 11.71
C ASN A 166 17.09 -1.43 12.26
N SER A 167 15.94 -1.74 11.67
CA SER A 167 14.64 -1.53 12.28
C SER A 167 14.47 -2.65 13.28
N LYS A 168 14.82 -2.35 14.53
CA LYS A 168 14.57 -3.17 15.73
C LYS A 168 13.39 -4.10 15.51
N LEU A 169 13.67 -5.38 15.30
CA LEU A 169 12.71 -6.45 15.55
C LEU A 169 12.33 -6.31 17.03
N LYS A 170 11.10 -5.87 17.29
CA LYS A 170 10.48 -5.93 18.62
C LYS A 170 9.80 -7.26 18.78
#